data_AF-A0A1T4Z034-F1
#
_entry.id   AF-A0A1T4Z034-F1
#
_cell.length_a   1.000
_cell.length_b   1.000
_cell.length_c   1.000
_cell.angle_alpha   90.00
_cell.angle_beta   90.00
_cell.angle_gamma   90.00
#
_symmetry.space_group_name_H-M   'P 1'
#
loop_
_entity.id
_entity.type
_entity.pdbx_description
1 polymer ?
#
loop_
_entity_poly.entity_id
_entity_poly.type
_entity_poly.pdbx_seq_one_letter_code
_entity_poly.pdbx_strand_id
1 'polypeptide(L)'
;MKSTLDSSPHYGFIQLGCLGYIIAIALILGGGQGAYTALKNREPLRMTFKDYHEQRPSAEWVSLSEAQLNLTNSAYVTARTSDKVKEVYIAVEAMGNREDKPAWVLLESDNQELIDLMNQTSAKMNALKSPAEMTPELVQSLFPARQISGLVQFGMESDSKTRDKLAKLDLALEKEFVIIKEGDEPNLMSSLMMLVGGLVVGIFALRERKKEPPPLPQAPNLPPM
;
A
#
# COMPACT_ATOMS: atom_id res chain seq x y z
N MET A 1 38.53 34.02 26.32
CA MET A 1 37.48 33.54 25.40
C MET A 1 37.46 32.01 25.42
N LYS A 2 36.52 31.41 26.15
CA LYS A 2 36.19 29.97 26.09
C LYS A 2 34.68 29.90 25.99
N SER A 3 34.18 29.66 24.78
CA SER A 3 32.77 29.39 24.51
C SER A 3 32.58 27.88 24.64
N THR A 4 31.90 27.44 25.69
CA THR A 4 31.47 26.05 25.87
C THR A 4 30.09 25.91 25.25
N LEU A 5 30.04 25.28 24.07
CA LEU A 5 28.81 24.81 23.44
C LEU A 5 28.30 23.59 24.21
N ASP A 6 27.32 23.80 25.08
CA ASP A 6 26.45 22.74 25.58
C ASP A 6 25.44 22.41 24.47
N SER A 7 25.53 21.20 23.94
CA SER A 7 24.61 20.66 22.93
C SER A 7 24.11 19.31 23.42
N SER A 8 23.25 19.36 24.44
CA SER A 8 22.50 18.22 24.92
C SER A 8 21.29 17.99 24.00
N PRO A 9 21.21 16.88 23.23
CA PRO A 9 20.01 16.54 22.49
C PRO A 9 18.93 16.07 23.48
N HIS A 10 17.94 16.92 23.74
CA HIS A 10 16.71 16.51 24.41
C HIS A 10 15.93 15.56 23.49
N TYR A 11 16.25 14.27 23.53
CA TYR A 11 15.34 13.23 23.05
C TYR A 11 14.13 13.25 24.00
N GLY A 12 13.06 13.90 23.55
CA GLY A 12 11.78 13.89 24.24
C GLY A 12 11.32 12.44 24.39
N PHE A 13 11.48 11.90 25.60
CA PHE A 13 10.81 10.69 26.03
C PHE A 13 9.30 10.96 25.91
N ILE A 14 8.70 10.55 24.80
CA ILE A 14 7.25 10.39 24.72
C ILE A 14 6.92 9.45 25.89
N GLN A 15 6.28 9.99 26.93
CA GLN A 15 5.85 9.19 28.07
C GLN A 15 5.10 7.98 27.52
N LEU A 16 5.51 6.77 27.94
CA LEU A 16 4.98 5.49 27.47
C LEU A 16 3.43 5.44 27.48
N GLY A 17 2.80 6.25 28.34
CA GLY A 17 1.34 6.42 28.42
C GLY A 17 0.67 7.12 27.23
N CYS A 18 1.38 7.86 26.37
CA CYS A 18 0.81 8.43 25.14
C CYS A 18 0.76 7.43 23.98
N LEU A 19 1.65 6.43 23.99
CA LEU A 19 1.76 5.44 22.92
C LEU A 19 0.48 4.60 22.78
N GLY A 20 -0.13 4.20 23.90
CA GLY A 20 -1.37 3.42 23.90
C GLY A 20 -2.54 4.12 23.20
N TYR A 21 -2.66 5.44 23.38
CA TYR A 21 -3.69 6.23 22.69
C TYR A 21 -3.44 6.33 21.19
N ILE A 22 -2.19 6.51 20.78
CA ILE A 22 -1.83 6.57 19.35
C ILE A 22 -2.17 5.24 18.68
N ILE A 23 -1.82 4.12 19.31
CA ILE A 23 -2.14 2.77 18.80
C ILE A 23 -3.66 2.58 18.74
N ALA A 24 -4.40 2.94 19.79
CA ALA A 24 -5.85 2.82 19.81
C ALA A 24 -6.52 3.63 18.68
N ILE A 25 -6.08 4.88 18.47
CA ILE A 25 -6.60 5.73 17.40
C ILE A 25 -6.27 5.12 16.03
N ALA A 26 -5.04 4.66 15.81
CA ALA A 26 -4.65 4.04 14.55
C ALA A 26 -5.49 2.79 14.23
N LEU A 27 -5.74 1.94 15.23
CA LEU A 27 -6.58 0.73 15.08
C LEU A 27 -8.04 1.07 14.80
N ILE A 28 -8.61 2.09 15.48
CA ILE A 28 -9.99 2.51 15.26
C ILE A 28 -10.15 3.12 13.87
N LEU A 29 -9.23 3.99 13.44
CA LEU A 29 -9.28 4.62 12.12
C LEU A 29 -9.06 3.60 11.00
N GLY A 30 -8.04 2.73 11.12
CA GLY A 30 -7.77 1.68 10.15
C GLY A 30 -8.90 0.65 10.06
N GLY A 31 -9.38 0.16 11.20
CA GLY A 31 -10.52 -0.77 11.26
C GLY A 31 -11.82 -0.13 10.76
N GLY A 32 -12.05 1.15 11.07
CA GLY A 32 -13.22 1.90 10.59
C GLY A 32 -13.21 2.08 9.07
N GLN A 33 -12.06 2.47 8.49
CA GLN A 33 -11.91 2.59 7.05
C GLN A 33 -12.11 1.23 6.36
N GLY A 34 -11.44 0.17 6.81
CA GLY A 34 -11.58 -1.15 6.20
C GLY A 34 -12.99 -1.72 6.29
N ALA A 35 -13.69 -1.50 7.42
CA ALA A 35 -15.07 -1.91 7.59
C ALA A 35 -16.02 -1.14 6.65
N TYR A 36 -15.79 0.17 6.48
CA TYR A 36 -16.51 0.98 5.52
C TYR A 36 -16.29 0.50 4.08
N THR A 37 -15.03 0.27 3.67
CA THR A 37 -14.66 -0.28 2.36
C THR A 37 -15.35 -1.62 2.11
N ALA A 38 -15.35 -2.53 3.08
CA ALA A 38 -16.00 -3.84 2.95
C ALA A 38 -17.53 -3.77 2.90
N LEU A 39 -18.16 -2.82 3.61
CA LEU A 39 -19.60 -2.62 3.54
C LEU A 39 -20.06 -1.94 2.24
N LYS A 40 -19.25 -1.02 1.71
CA LYS A 40 -19.51 -0.31 0.45
C LYS A 40 -19.27 -1.20 -0.77
N ASN A 41 -18.25 -2.07 -0.71
CA ASN A 41 -17.83 -2.93 -1.81
C ASN A 41 -18.07 -4.41 -1.45
N ARG A 42 -19.34 -4.81 -1.28
CA ARG A 42 -19.69 -6.21 -0.93
C ARG A 42 -19.47 -7.20 -2.07
N GLU A 43 -19.48 -6.70 -3.29
CA GLU A 43 -19.24 -7.47 -4.52
C GLU A 43 -18.27 -6.66 -5.39
N PRO A 44 -17.41 -7.33 -6.18
CA PRO A 44 -16.49 -6.64 -7.06
C PRO A 44 -17.27 -5.97 -8.19
N LEU A 45 -16.92 -4.73 -8.52
CA LEU A 45 -17.41 -4.05 -9.72
C LEU A 45 -16.86 -4.78 -10.96
N ARG A 46 -17.75 -5.40 -11.73
CA ARG A 46 -17.41 -6.14 -12.96
C ARG A 46 -17.65 -5.27 -14.19
N MET A 47 -16.61 -4.98 -14.94
CA MET A 47 -16.70 -4.24 -16.21
C MET A 47 -15.47 -4.46 -17.09
N THR A 48 -15.48 -3.97 -18.33
CA THR A 48 -14.29 -4.00 -19.19
C THR A 48 -13.27 -2.98 -18.70
N PHE A 49 -11.98 -3.22 -18.96
CA PHE A 49 -10.93 -2.24 -18.65
C PHE A 49 -11.16 -0.91 -19.37
N LYS A 50 -11.65 -0.96 -20.61
CA LYS A 50 -11.98 0.23 -21.40
C LYS A 50 -13.04 1.08 -20.70
N ASP A 51 -14.15 0.47 -20.27
CA ASP A 51 -15.21 1.18 -19.56
C ASP A 51 -14.70 1.73 -18.22
N TYR A 52 -13.84 0.99 -17.52
CA TYR A 52 -13.24 1.43 -16.26
C TYR A 52 -12.38 2.68 -16.46
N HIS A 53 -11.58 2.70 -17.54
CA HIS A 53 -10.73 3.83 -17.92
C HIS A 53 -11.54 5.07 -18.31
N GLU A 54 -12.66 4.90 -19.01
CA GLU A 54 -13.51 6.00 -19.44
C GLU A 54 -14.40 6.56 -18.32
N GLN A 55 -15.00 5.68 -17.51
CA GLN A 55 -15.97 6.09 -16.47
C GLN A 55 -15.31 6.48 -15.14
N ARG A 56 -14.08 6.01 -14.89
CA ARG A 56 -13.31 6.24 -13.66
C ARG A 56 -14.15 6.06 -12.38
N PRO A 57 -14.80 4.89 -12.20
CA PRO A 57 -15.70 4.69 -11.07
C PRO A 57 -14.93 4.69 -9.75
N SER A 58 -15.59 5.12 -8.67
CA SER A 58 -15.02 5.15 -7.30
C SER A 58 -15.11 3.80 -6.55
N ALA A 59 -15.30 2.70 -7.28
CA ALA A 59 -15.35 1.36 -6.71
C ALA A 59 -13.95 0.91 -6.30
N GLU A 60 -13.85 0.33 -5.11
CA GLU A 60 -12.56 -0.04 -4.54
C GLU A 60 -12.24 -1.50 -4.79
N TRP A 61 -13.25 -2.36 -4.93
CA TRP A 61 -13.07 -3.75 -5.34
C TRP A 61 -13.54 -3.94 -6.78
N VAL A 62 -12.65 -4.35 -7.66
CA VAL A 62 -12.90 -4.39 -9.11
C VAL A 62 -12.53 -5.74 -9.71
N SER A 63 -13.24 -6.12 -10.77
CA SER A 63 -12.93 -7.25 -11.64
C SER A 63 -13.04 -6.79 -13.09
N LEU A 64 -11.88 -6.55 -13.71
CA LEU A 64 -11.75 -5.96 -15.03
C LEU A 64 -11.51 -7.06 -16.08
N SER A 65 -12.40 -7.15 -17.06
CA SER A 65 -12.23 -8.00 -18.25
C SER A 65 -11.59 -7.22 -19.40
N GLU A 66 -11.14 -7.92 -20.44
CA GLU A 66 -10.52 -7.31 -21.62
C GLU A 66 -9.31 -6.41 -21.28
N ALA A 67 -8.60 -6.77 -20.21
CA ALA A 67 -7.38 -6.12 -19.81
C ALA A 67 -6.16 -6.82 -20.41
N GLN A 68 -5.16 -6.03 -20.72
CA GLN A 68 -3.87 -6.47 -21.22
C GLN A 68 -2.80 -5.88 -20.32
N LEU A 69 -1.87 -6.70 -19.86
CA LEU A 69 -0.73 -6.20 -19.12
C LEU A 69 0.33 -5.69 -20.09
N ASN A 70 1.00 -4.60 -19.76
CA ASN A 70 2.14 -4.10 -20.51
C ASN A 70 3.42 -4.40 -19.73
N LEU A 71 4.08 -5.52 -20.05
CA LEU A 71 5.32 -5.92 -19.38
C LEU A 71 6.51 -5.03 -19.73
N THR A 72 6.47 -4.29 -20.85
CA THR A 72 7.52 -3.30 -21.15
C THR A 72 7.44 -2.11 -20.22
N ASN A 73 6.24 -1.80 -19.74
CA ASN A 73 5.98 -0.74 -18.78
C ASN A 73 5.69 -1.34 -17.39
N SER A 74 6.73 -1.92 -16.78
CA SER A 74 6.66 -2.57 -15.48
C SER A 74 7.83 -2.20 -14.56
N ALA A 75 7.61 -2.33 -13.26
CA ALA A 75 8.60 -2.18 -12.21
C ALA A 75 8.49 -3.33 -11.20
N TYR A 76 9.53 -3.53 -10.41
CA TYR A 76 9.55 -4.58 -9.41
C TYR A 76 10.20 -4.10 -8.11
N VAL A 77 9.81 -4.74 -7.02
CA VAL A 77 10.38 -4.53 -5.68
C VAL A 77 11.10 -5.80 -5.26
N THR A 78 12.36 -5.67 -4.84
CA THR A 78 13.14 -6.76 -4.28
C THR A 78 13.06 -6.79 -2.77
N ALA A 79 13.23 -7.97 -2.18
CA ALA A 79 13.29 -8.10 -0.73
C ALA A 79 14.53 -7.41 -0.15
N ARG A 80 14.39 -6.76 1.01
CA ARG A 80 15.50 -6.01 1.65
C ARG A 80 16.73 -6.87 1.94
N THR A 81 16.54 -8.17 2.14
CA THR A 81 17.57 -9.12 2.54
C THR A 81 17.97 -10.09 1.41
N SER A 82 17.37 -10.00 0.23
CA SER A 82 17.70 -10.86 -0.92
C SER A 82 17.34 -10.19 -2.24
N ASP A 83 18.12 -10.42 -3.29
CA ASP A 83 17.83 -9.93 -4.65
C ASP A 83 16.63 -10.62 -5.33
N LYS A 84 15.82 -11.35 -4.56
CA LYS A 84 14.57 -11.93 -5.04
C LYS A 84 13.52 -10.84 -5.22
N VAL A 85 12.91 -10.82 -6.40
CA VAL A 85 11.71 -10.04 -6.67
C VAL A 85 10.59 -10.53 -5.76
N LYS A 86 9.99 -9.61 -5.00
CA LYS A 86 8.90 -9.85 -4.07
C LYS A 86 7.56 -9.50 -4.69
N GLU A 87 7.51 -8.36 -5.38
CA GLU A 87 6.29 -7.75 -5.92
C GLU A 87 6.61 -7.12 -7.27
N VAL A 88 5.63 -7.11 -8.18
CA VAL A 88 5.69 -6.46 -9.49
C VAL A 88 4.55 -5.46 -9.63
N TYR A 89 4.84 -4.36 -10.33
CA TYR A 89 3.92 -3.30 -10.70
C TYR A 89 3.89 -3.24 -12.22
N ILE A 90 2.75 -3.59 -12.82
CA ILE A 90 2.66 -3.73 -14.27
C ILE A 90 1.55 -2.80 -14.78
N ALA A 91 1.86 -1.98 -15.79
CA ALA A 91 0.84 -1.15 -16.43
C ALA A 91 -0.26 -2.01 -17.07
N VAL A 92 -1.50 -1.54 -16.95
CA VAL A 92 -2.67 -2.21 -17.51
C VAL A 92 -3.26 -1.34 -18.61
N GLU A 93 -3.57 -1.97 -19.73
CA GLU A 93 -4.14 -1.36 -20.93
C GLU A 93 -5.40 -2.10 -21.38
N ALA A 94 -6.20 -1.45 -22.22
CA ALA A 94 -7.33 -2.10 -22.87
C ALA A 94 -6.80 -3.06 -23.94
N MET A 95 -7.36 -4.26 -24.01
CA MET A 95 -6.97 -5.26 -24.99
C MET A 95 -7.02 -4.69 -26.42
N GLY A 96 -5.91 -4.81 -27.15
CA GLY A 96 -5.80 -4.32 -28.53
C GLY A 96 -5.51 -2.83 -28.66
N ASN A 97 -5.50 -2.08 -27.55
CA ASN A 97 -5.00 -0.71 -27.52
C ASN A 97 -3.54 -0.70 -27.07
N ARG A 98 -2.62 -0.42 -28.00
CA ARG A 98 -1.18 -0.27 -27.74
C ARG A 98 -0.72 1.18 -27.95
N GLU A 99 -1.63 2.13 -27.74
CA GLU A 99 -1.29 3.55 -27.82
C GLU A 99 -0.24 3.90 -26.78
N ASP A 100 0.70 4.75 -27.15
CA ASP A 100 1.72 5.31 -26.27
C ASP A 100 1.10 6.40 -25.37
N LYS A 101 0.13 5.97 -24.55
CA LYS A 101 -0.56 6.82 -23.59
C LYS A 101 -0.04 6.54 -22.19
N PRO A 102 0.02 7.56 -21.33
CA PRO A 102 0.43 7.34 -19.97
C PRO A 102 -0.49 6.32 -19.27
N ALA A 103 0.09 5.37 -18.52
CA ALA A 103 -0.65 4.35 -17.83
C ALA A 103 -1.43 4.95 -16.65
N TRP A 104 -2.75 4.77 -16.65
CA TRP A 104 -3.62 5.17 -15.55
C TRP A 104 -3.76 4.07 -14.48
N VAL A 105 -3.62 2.80 -14.85
CA VAL A 105 -3.79 1.67 -13.93
C VAL A 105 -2.49 0.86 -13.85
N LEU A 106 -2.05 0.60 -12.64
CA LEU A 106 -0.98 -0.36 -12.33
C LEU A 106 -1.58 -1.56 -11.60
N LEU A 107 -1.19 -2.76 -12.02
CA LEU A 107 -1.44 -4.00 -11.29
C LEU A 107 -0.25 -4.26 -10.37
N GLU A 108 -0.49 -4.26 -9.06
CA GLU A 108 0.43 -4.81 -8.05
C GLU A 108 0.15 -6.30 -7.90
N SER A 109 1.17 -7.13 -8.02
CA SER A 109 1.05 -8.58 -7.83
C SER A 109 2.30 -9.15 -7.14
N ASP A 110 2.08 -10.06 -6.19
CA ASP A 110 3.09 -10.92 -5.59
C ASP A 110 3.00 -12.38 -6.10
N ASN A 111 2.15 -12.63 -7.12
CA ASN A 111 2.00 -13.94 -7.74
C ASN A 111 3.30 -14.37 -8.43
N GLN A 112 3.82 -15.53 -8.03
CA GLN A 112 5.05 -16.10 -8.56
C GLN A 112 4.99 -16.33 -10.07
N GLU A 113 3.83 -16.68 -10.64
CA GLU A 113 3.67 -16.89 -12.08
C GLU A 113 3.91 -15.59 -12.87
N LEU A 114 3.42 -14.45 -12.36
CA LEU A 114 3.65 -13.14 -12.97
C LEU A 114 5.09 -12.68 -12.82
N ILE A 115 5.69 -12.92 -11.64
CA ILE A 115 7.10 -12.62 -11.39
C ILE A 115 7.98 -13.43 -12.35
N ASP A 116 7.70 -14.71 -12.51
CA ASP A 116 8.44 -15.59 -13.41
C ASP A 116 8.24 -15.19 -14.88
N LEU A 117 7.02 -14.84 -15.27
CA LEU A 117 6.73 -14.33 -16.62
C LEU A 117 7.51 -13.04 -16.90
N MET A 118 7.52 -12.09 -15.97
CA MET A 118 8.28 -10.85 -16.09
C MET A 118 9.78 -11.16 -16.23
N ASN A 119 10.34 -11.99 -15.35
CA ASN A 119 11.76 -12.36 -15.39
C ASN A 119 12.16 -13.06 -16.70
N GLN A 120 11.34 -14.02 -17.17
CA GLN A 120 11.57 -14.70 -18.44
C GLN A 120 11.50 -13.74 -19.62
N THR A 121 10.54 -12.81 -19.59
CA THR A 121 10.34 -11.82 -20.65
C THR A 121 11.49 -10.82 -20.69
N SER A 122 11.92 -10.30 -19.53
CA SER A 122 13.10 -9.44 -19.41
C SER A 122 14.37 -10.16 -19.86
N ALA A 123 14.56 -11.43 -19.50
CA ALA A 123 15.71 -12.21 -19.94
C ALA A 123 15.74 -12.39 -21.47
N LYS A 124 14.58 -12.68 -22.07
CA LYS A 124 14.45 -12.78 -23.54
C LYS A 124 14.73 -11.43 -24.22
N MET A 125 14.18 -10.32 -23.70
CA MET A 125 14.44 -8.98 -24.23
C MET A 125 15.92 -8.61 -24.16
N ASN A 126 16.58 -8.89 -23.03
CA ASN A 126 18.00 -8.60 -22.85
C ASN A 126 18.93 -9.49 -23.70
N ALA A 127 18.44 -10.66 -24.12
CA ALA A 127 19.18 -11.56 -25.02
C ALA A 127 19.12 -11.12 -26.48
N LEU A 128 18.15 -10.27 -26.86
CA LEU A 128 18.07 -9.72 -28.21
C LEU A 128 19.24 -8.79 -28.49
N LYS A 129 19.94 -9.01 -29.60
CA LYS A 129 21.07 -8.15 -30.01
C LYS A 129 20.60 -6.95 -30.82
N SER A 130 19.40 -7.03 -31.39
CA SER A 130 18.79 -6.00 -32.23
C SER A 130 17.26 -6.06 -32.11
N PRO A 131 16.55 -4.92 -32.17
CA PRO A 131 15.09 -4.88 -32.27
C PRO A 131 14.54 -5.69 -33.45
N ALA A 132 15.33 -5.91 -34.51
CA ALA A 132 14.94 -6.71 -35.66
C ALA A 132 14.77 -8.22 -35.36
N GLU A 133 15.29 -8.68 -34.21
CA GLU A 133 15.15 -10.08 -33.75
C GLU A 133 13.86 -10.30 -32.94
N MET A 134 13.04 -9.27 -32.73
CA MET A 134 11.74 -9.42 -32.06
C MET A 134 10.80 -10.27 -32.90
N THR A 135 10.56 -11.50 -32.45
CA THR A 135 9.57 -12.37 -33.07
C THR A 135 8.15 -11.94 -32.66
N PRO A 136 7.12 -12.23 -33.48
CA PRO A 136 5.73 -11.94 -33.12
C PRO A 136 5.29 -12.58 -31.80
N GLU A 137 5.84 -13.76 -31.46
CA GLU A 137 5.57 -14.46 -30.21
C GLU A 137 6.14 -13.70 -29.01
N LEU A 138 7.35 -13.15 -29.14
CA LEU A 138 7.93 -12.32 -28.08
C LEU A 138 7.09 -11.06 -27.87
N VAL A 139 6.68 -10.40 -28.96
CA VAL A 139 5.80 -9.22 -28.89
C VAL A 139 4.47 -9.57 -28.22
N GLN A 140 3.85 -10.70 -28.55
CA GLN A 140 2.62 -11.12 -27.87
C GLN A 140 2.84 -11.44 -26.39
N SER A 141 3.99 -12.03 -26.03
CA SER A 141 4.31 -12.33 -24.64
C SER A 141 4.53 -11.09 -23.76
N LEU A 142 4.90 -9.95 -24.36
CA LEU A 142 4.99 -8.66 -23.66
C LEU A 142 3.62 -8.11 -23.25
N PHE A 143 2.55 -8.58 -23.91
CA PHE A 143 1.21 -8.06 -23.71
C PHE A 143 0.19 -9.16 -23.40
N PRO A 144 0.32 -9.90 -22.28
CA PRO A 144 -0.59 -10.98 -21.95
C PRO A 144 -1.98 -10.42 -21.62
N ALA A 145 -3.01 -10.96 -22.27
CA ALA A 145 -4.40 -10.67 -21.96
C ALA A 145 -4.83 -11.48 -20.74
N ARG A 146 -5.46 -10.83 -19.76
CA ARG A 146 -5.99 -11.51 -18.56
C ARG A 146 -7.16 -10.75 -17.96
N GLN A 147 -7.96 -11.47 -17.19
CA GLN A 147 -8.85 -10.83 -16.23
C GLN A 147 -8.02 -10.36 -15.03
N ILE A 148 -8.31 -9.15 -14.57
CA ILE A 148 -7.70 -8.58 -13.38
C ILE A 148 -8.78 -8.49 -12.31
N SER A 149 -8.50 -8.97 -11.11
CA SER A 149 -9.42 -8.83 -9.98
C SER A 149 -8.62 -8.44 -8.76
N GLY A 150 -9.07 -7.41 -8.04
CA GLY A 150 -8.31 -6.91 -6.92
C GLY A 150 -8.91 -5.69 -6.26
N LEU A 151 -8.26 -5.29 -5.16
CA LEU A 151 -8.59 -4.10 -4.40
C LEU A 151 -7.73 -2.94 -4.90
N VAL A 152 -8.37 -1.86 -5.30
CA VAL A 152 -7.71 -0.62 -5.65
C VAL A 152 -7.18 0.02 -4.35
N GLN A 153 -5.91 0.34 -4.32
CA GLN A 153 -5.26 0.98 -3.19
C GLN A 153 -5.57 2.47 -3.15
N PHE A 154 -6.19 2.93 -2.07
CA PHE A 154 -6.44 4.35 -1.81
C PHE A 154 -6.06 4.76 -0.39
N GLY A 155 -5.88 6.08 -0.21
CA GLY A 155 -5.73 6.69 1.12
C GLY A 155 -4.50 6.16 1.86
N MET A 156 -4.71 5.74 3.12
CA MET A 156 -3.64 5.27 4.02
C MET A 156 -2.96 3.97 3.56
N GLU A 157 -3.61 3.17 2.71
CA GLU A 157 -3.03 1.94 2.15
C GLU A 157 -2.17 2.20 0.92
N SER A 158 -2.33 3.34 0.26
CA SER A 158 -1.38 3.78 -0.76
C SER A 158 -0.10 4.18 -0.04
N ASP A 159 0.92 3.32 -0.04
CA ASP A 159 2.23 3.69 0.44
C ASP A 159 2.73 4.85 -0.44
N SER A 160 2.63 6.07 0.08
CA SER A 160 3.02 7.29 -0.64
C SER A 160 4.47 7.19 -1.10
N LYS A 161 5.32 6.45 -0.37
CA LYS A 161 6.70 6.20 -0.78
C LYS A 161 6.78 5.29 -2.00
N THR A 162 5.91 4.29 -2.11
CA THR A 162 5.85 3.42 -3.28
C THR A 162 5.32 4.20 -4.48
N ARG A 163 4.26 4.99 -4.31
CA ARG A 163 3.79 5.89 -5.37
C ARG A 163 4.86 6.88 -5.82
N ASP A 164 5.57 7.51 -4.88
CA ASP A 164 6.66 8.43 -5.18
C ASP A 164 7.84 7.74 -5.89
N LYS A 165 8.12 6.48 -5.57
CA LYS A 165 9.13 5.68 -6.27
C LYS A 165 8.67 5.36 -7.69
N LEU A 166 7.45 4.85 -7.85
CA LEU A 166 6.87 4.51 -9.15
C LEU A 166 6.77 5.73 -10.05
N ALA A 167 6.38 6.90 -9.52
CA ALA A 167 6.32 8.16 -10.27
C ALA A 167 7.70 8.68 -10.70
N LYS A 168 8.77 8.25 -10.05
CA LYS A 168 10.16 8.56 -10.46
C LYS A 168 10.70 7.57 -11.49
N LEU A 169 10.06 6.42 -11.65
CA LEU A 169 10.39 5.49 -12.72
C LEU A 169 9.82 6.00 -14.03
N ASP A 170 10.50 5.71 -15.13
CA ASP A 170 10.08 6.09 -16.49
C ASP A 170 8.97 5.17 -17.01
N LEU A 171 7.89 5.05 -16.22
CA LEU A 171 6.75 4.18 -16.50
C LEU A 171 5.63 4.92 -17.24
N ALA A 172 5.90 6.12 -17.77
CA ALA A 172 4.90 6.99 -18.38
C ALA A 172 3.57 6.99 -17.61
N LEU A 173 3.55 7.31 -16.31
CA LEU A 173 2.32 7.21 -15.50
C LEU A 173 1.48 8.49 -15.61
N GLU A 174 0.15 8.36 -15.60
CA GLU A 174 -0.73 9.52 -15.36
C GLU A 174 -0.51 10.09 -13.95
N LYS A 175 -0.74 11.40 -13.76
CA LYS A 175 -0.61 12.04 -12.43
C LYS A 175 -1.50 11.40 -11.37
N GLU A 176 -2.67 10.92 -11.77
CA GLU A 176 -3.69 10.33 -10.90
C GLU A 176 -3.88 8.84 -11.20
N PHE A 177 -2.76 8.11 -11.31
CA PHE A 177 -2.82 6.66 -11.52
C PHE A 177 -3.41 5.92 -10.31
N VAL A 178 -4.00 4.75 -10.55
CA VAL A 178 -4.52 3.84 -9.53
C VAL A 178 -3.68 2.57 -9.49
N ILE A 179 -3.49 2.00 -8.31
CA ILE A 179 -2.82 0.72 -8.12
C ILE A 179 -3.89 -0.29 -7.70
N ILE A 180 -4.01 -1.39 -8.44
CA ILE A 180 -4.90 -2.51 -8.10
C ILE A 180 -4.03 -3.62 -7.53
N LYS A 181 -4.26 -4.02 -6.30
CA LYS A 181 -3.59 -5.16 -5.70
C LYS A 181 -4.32 -6.45 -6.08
N GLU A 182 -3.63 -7.29 -6.85
CA GLU A 182 -4.18 -8.53 -7.38
C GLU A 182 -4.64 -9.47 -6.26
N GLY A 183 -5.84 -10.03 -6.42
CA GLY A 183 -6.39 -11.04 -5.51
C GLY A 183 -6.88 -10.51 -4.16
N ASP A 184 -6.54 -9.27 -3.79
CA ASP A 184 -7.03 -8.66 -2.55
C ASP A 184 -8.54 -8.41 -2.61
N GLU A 185 -9.19 -8.64 -1.46
CA GLU A 185 -10.62 -8.41 -1.26
C GLU A 185 -10.87 -7.67 0.06
N PRO A 186 -11.96 -6.89 0.16
CA PRO A 186 -12.33 -6.25 1.43
C PRO A 186 -12.62 -7.27 2.53
N ASN A 187 -11.82 -7.29 3.59
CA ASN A 187 -12.01 -8.22 4.71
C ASN A 187 -12.73 -7.56 5.90
N LEU A 188 -14.07 -7.66 5.92
CA LEU A 188 -14.89 -7.09 6.99
C LEU A 188 -14.52 -7.59 8.39
N MET A 189 -14.19 -8.89 8.52
CA MET A 189 -13.89 -9.50 9.80
C MET A 189 -12.59 -8.94 10.40
N SER A 190 -11.53 -8.85 9.59
CA SER A 190 -10.25 -8.27 10.00
C SER A 190 -10.42 -6.81 10.43
N SER A 191 -11.15 -6.03 9.63
CA SER A 191 -11.40 -4.62 9.95
C SER A 191 -12.22 -4.44 11.23
N LEU A 192 -13.23 -5.29 11.46
CA LEU A 192 -14.02 -5.27 12.69
C LEU A 192 -13.16 -5.65 13.91
N MET A 193 -12.29 -6.65 13.78
CA MET A 193 -11.36 -7.04 14.84
C MET A 193 -10.36 -5.92 15.17
N MET A 194 -9.83 -5.21 14.17
CA MET A 194 -8.99 -4.03 14.40
C MET A 194 -9.76 -2.94 15.15
N LEU A 195 -11.00 -2.64 14.74
CA LEU A 195 -11.84 -1.63 15.38
C LEU A 195 -12.13 -1.99 16.84
N VAL A 196 -12.56 -3.22 17.11
CA VAL A 196 -12.82 -3.72 18.46
C VAL A 196 -11.53 -3.72 19.29
N GLY A 197 -10.42 -4.17 18.72
CA GLY A 197 -9.10 -4.14 19.36
C GLY A 197 -8.67 -2.72 19.76
N GLY A 198 -8.86 -1.74 18.87
CA GLY A 198 -8.58 -0.33 19.16
C GLY A 198 -9.43 0.24 20.30
N LEU A 199 -10.72 -0.10 20.35
CA LEU A 199 -11.61 0.28 21.46
C LEU A 199 -11.14 -0.33 22.79
N VAL A 200 -10.76 -1.61 22.80
CA VAL A 200 -10.26 -2.30 23.99
C VAL A 200 -8.98 -1.65 24.50
N VAL A 201 -7.99 -1.41 23.63
CA VAL A 201 -6.73 -0.74 24.00
C VAL A 201 -7.00 0.67 24.54
N GLY A 202 -7.91 1.43 23.90
CA GLY A 202 -8.30 2.75 24.37
C GLY A 202 -8.91 2.74 25.78
N ILE A 203 -9.79 1.78 26.08
CA ILE A 203 -10.40 1.63 27.41
C ILE A 203 -9.33 1.30 28.46
N PHE A 204 -8.39 0.40 28.16
CA PHE A 204 -7.30 0.06 29.09
C PHE A 204 -6.37 1.25 29.35
N ALA A 205 -5.99 2.00 28.31
CA ALA A 205 -5.17 3.20 28.45
C ALA A 205 -5.86 4.27 29.34
N LEU A 206 -7.18 4.42 29.22
CA LEU A 206 -7.97 5.31 30.09
C LEU A 206 -8.03 4.84 31.55
N ARG A 207 -8.01 3.53 31.80
CA ARG A 207 -8.05 2.96 33.17
C ARG A 207 -6.74 3.16 33.93
N GLU A 208 -5.59 3.05 33.26
CA GLU A 208 -4.29 3.18 33.92
C GLU A 208 -4.02 4.59 34.48
N ARG A 209 -4.63 5.63 33.89
CA ARG A 209 -4.54 7.01 34.41
C ARG A 209 -5.29 7.26 35.73
N LYS A 210 -6.17 6.35 36.15
CA LYS A 210 -6.91 6.48 37.42
C LYS A 210 -6.13 5.98 38.64
N LYS A 211 -4.88 5.51 38.48
CA LYS A 211 -4.01 5.21 39.63
C LYS A 211 -3.59 6.53 40.27
N GLU A 212 -3.99 6.73 41.52
CA GLU A 212 -3.91 8.00 42.27
C GLU A 212 -2.51 8.62 42.29
N PRO A 213 -2.41 9.97 42.36
CA PRO A 213 -1.14 10.64 42.56
C PRO A 213 -0.47 10.16 43.86
N PRO A 214 0.88 10.11 43.90
CA PRO A 214 1.61 9.68 45.08
C PRO A 214 1.16 10.48 46.31
N PRO A 215 1.03 9.85 47.49
CA PRO A 215 0.59 10.51 48.70
C PRO A 215 1.46 11.74 48.95
N LEU A 216 0.81 12.88 49.25
CA LEU A 216 1.51 14.12 49.57
C LEU A 216 2.53 13.87 50.69
N PRO A 217 3.73 14.49 50.64
CA PRO A 217 4.70 14.41 51.73
C PRO A 217 4.00 14.76 53.04
N GLN A 218 4.01 13.84 54.00
CA GLN A 218 3.45 14.10 55.32
C GLN A 218 4.20 15.29 55.93
N ALA A 219 3.46 16.28 56.45
CA ALA A 219 4.07 17.43 57.10
C ALA A 219 4.93 16.97 58.29
N PRO A 220 6.11 17.57 58.53
CA PRO A 220 6.93 17.24 59.68
C PRO A 220 6.15 17.44 60.98
N ASN A 221 6.15 16.43 61.86
CA ASN A 221 5.59 16.57 63.21
C ASN A 221 6.37 17.66 63.96
N LEU A 222 5.72 18.78 64.23
CA LEU A 222 6.28 19.81 65.11
C LEU A 222 6.23 19.31 66.57
N PRO A 223 7.29 19.49 67.36
CA PRO A 223 7.29 19.12 68.76
C PRO A 223 6.25 19.95 69.55
N PRO A 224 5.64 19.39 70.61
CA PRO A 224 4.73 20.12 71.47
C PRO A 224 5.47 21.27 72.18
N MET A 225 4.84 22.46 72.20
CA MET A 225 5.33 23.63 72.96
C MET A 225 5.15 23.45 74.47
#